data_AF-A0A9W7ETY0-F1
#
_entry.id   AF-A0A9W7ETY0-F1
#
_cell.length_a   1.000
_cell.length_b   1.000
_cell.length_c   1.000
_cell.angle_alpha   90.00
_cell.angle_beta   90.00
_cell.angle_gamma   90.00
#
_symmetry.space_group_name_H-M   'P 1'
#
loop_
_entity.id
_entity.type
_entity.pdbx_description
1 polymer ?
#
loop_
_entity_poly.entity_id
_entity_poly.type
_entity_poly.pdbx_seq_one_letter_code
_entity_poly.pdbx_strand_id
1 'polypeptide(L)'
;MAAPLPLPPSQVVCAGLDFGSSGARISLIQKSSSEGAQPEEIYSKQIPFSDYSDPEEWTKALAFLLSDLPAKPEALSLSSTSNSLLAVRRQNDNESASLVPVNVSMYDNAPILTREQLSRQREALESAEEDAIEGVDFKTPFAKTGGATKVLYLLSSPQTLIHTQSSFILHHLLPSMPYIADWNNLMKLGYDPVDGEYITAVSKCLGPNTTQNLLPSGAPSGTFVGTIDKPSLPALKGCSVYLGSTDSICAFIGALSSQQNLSDPSKLEGLTVTSLGTTLATKMLSKSRVYDASRGVYSHLIPASVLFEGTSSSNLWLAGGASQAGCKILRDLEFSSEELKNLSTLIPPDAVPLTNDLYPLPLNAKGERFPVADDSKESNVNASKYETRLALLTDVLLGIAKNVELEGYKALEELGAPFPSKLITSGGGSINDQWTAIRSRLFNVPVSRAPPSRDAAFGAALIAYRSHHQLQRTQTKKTRYWSLELDPIASHLSEENLALLLDTTGFTLDDLITRRYPEKTFHVTLAFAPTLAQEKYWKERENKKLSLSVNAIAWDQQVAALTLSPGYKIPENEAQTPHVTLALSNDTISASHSNTMLNNPNRSKKEATFTITGFIKRKID
;
A
#
# COMPACT_ATOMS: atom_id res chain seq x y z
N MET A 1 21.46 -17.42 -38.02
CA MET A 1 20.64 -17.12 -36.82
C MET A 1 19.26 -16.74 -37.31
N ALA A 2 18.19 -17.33 -36.76
CA ALA A 2 16.84 -16.89 -37.10
C ALA A 2 16.56 -15.54 -36.44
N ALA A 3 15.87 -14.63 -37.13
CA ALA A 3 15.40 -13.39 -36.52
C ALA A 3 14.37 -13.71 -35.42
N PRO A 4 14.27 -12.92 -34.34
CA PRO A 4 13.22 -13.09 -33.35
C PRO A 4 11.85 -13.00 -34.01
N LEU A 5 10.99 -14.00 -33.78
CA LEU A 5 9.59 -13.91 -34.20
C LEU A 5 8.92 -12.74 -33.46
N PRO A 6 8.09 -11.93 -34.14
CA PRO A 6 7.38 -10.84 -33.47
C PRO A 6 6.45 -11.41 -32.39
N LEU A 7 6.49 -10.80 -31.19
CA LEU A 7 5.64 -11.20 -30.08
C LEU A 7 4.16 -11.08 -30.46
N PRO A 8 3.31 -12.08 -30.13
CA PRO A 8 1.89 -12.01 -30.43
C PRO A 8 1.21 -10.87 -29.64
N PRO A 9 0.17 -10.23 -30.20
CA PRO A 9 -0.53 -9.16 -29.51
C PRO A 9 -1.20 -9.66 -28.23
N SER A 10 -1.24 -8.81 -27.19
CA SER A 10 -1.90 -8.97 -25.87
C SER A 10 -1.14 -9.57 -24.67
N GLN A 11 0.21 -9.61 -24.68
CA GLN A 11 0.98 -9.90 -23.46
C GLN A 11 1.53 -8.62 -22.82
N VAL A 12 0.74 -8.03 -21.91
CA VAL A 12 1.08 -6.80 -21.17
C VAL A 12 2.41 -6.95 -20.43
N VAL A 13 3.34 -6.02 -20.71
CA VAL A 13 4.63 -5.90 -20.01
C VAL A 13 4.53 -4.80 -18.97
N CYS A 14 4.96 -5.07 -17.74
CA CYS A 14 5.03 -4.07 -16.67
C CYS A 14 6.44 -3.98 -16.10
N ALA A 15 6.81 -2.79 -15.63
CA ALA A 15 8.10 -2.48 -15.05
C ALA A 15 7.99 -2.24 -13.54
N GLY A 16 8.99 -2.69 -12.81
CA GLY A 16 9.24 -2.29 -11.43
C GLY A 16 10.65 -1.82 -11.28
N LEU A 17 10.81 -0.61 -10.74
CA LEU A 17 12.10 -0.03 -10.39
C LEU A 17 12.31 -0.15 -8.88
N ASP A 18 13.51 -0.49 -8.46
CA ASP A 18 13.92 -0.52 -7.05
C ASP A 18 15.16 0.36 -6.84
N PHE A 19 15.10 1.25 -5.86
CA PHE A 19 16.18 2.14 -5.47
C PHE A 19 16.60 1.82 -4.02
N GLY A 20 17.53 0.86 -3.90
CA GLY A 20 18.08 0.40 -2.63
C GLY A 20 19.30 1.21 -2.19
N SER A 21 19.99 0.74 -1.14
CA SER A 21 21.23 1.35 -0.64
C SER A 21 22.50 0.91 -1.38
N SER A 22 22.48 -0.25 -2.05
CA SER A 22 23.63 -0.76 -2.82
C SER A 22 23.61 -0.38 -4.31
N GLY A 23 22.52 0.20 -4.79
CA GLY A 23 22.27 0.41 -6.21
C GLY A 23 20.78 0.46 -6.55
N ALA A 24 20.48 0.53 -7.84
CA ALA A 24 19.13 0.45 -8.37
C ALA A 24 18.96 -0.68 -9.39
N ARG A 25 17.75 -1.24 -9.47
CA ARG A 25 17.37 -2.33 -10.39
C ARG A 25 16.07 -2.00 -11.12
N ILE A 26 15.92 -2.49 -12.34
CA ILE A 26 14.63 -2.66 -13.00
C ILE A 26 14.33 -4.15 -13.21
N SER A 27 13.08 -4.53 -13.04
CA SER A 27 12.49 -5.81 -13.46
C SER A 27 11.39 -5.52 -14.48
N LEU A 28 11.44 -6.18 -15.64
CA LEU A 28 10.29 -6.25 -16.56
C LEU A 28 9.62 -7.61 -16.38
N ILE A 29 8.32 -7.58 -16.14
CA ILE A 29 7.50 -8.78 -15.95
C ILE A 29 6.46 -8.90 -17.04
N GLN A 30 6.11 -10.13 -17.37
CA GLN A 30 5.08 -10.46 -18.35
C GLN A 30 4.30 -11.69 -17.88
N LYS A 31 2.98 -11.69 -18.07
CA LYS A 31 2.12 -12.84 -17.80
C LYS A 31 1.89 -13.62 -19.09
N SER A 32 2.14 -14.93 -19.06
CA SER A 32 1.80 -15.82 -20.18
C SER A 32 0.27 -15.93 -20.34
N SER A 33 -0.18 -16.31 -21.53
CA SER A 33 -1.61 -16.46 -21.85
C SER A 33 -2.28 -17.70 -21.23
N SER A 34 -1.51 -18.56 -20.55
CA SER A 34 -2.03 -19.76 -19.86
C SER A 34 -2.85 -19.38 -18.62
N GLU A 35 -4.02 -19.98 -18.47
CA GLU A 35 -4.90 -19.76 -17.32
C GLU A 35 -4.20 -20.09 -15.99
N GLY A 36 -4.41 -19.24 -14.97
CA GLY A 36 -3.77 -19.37 -13.67
C GLY A 36 -2.28 -18.95 -13.58
N ALA A 37 -1.63 -18.60 -14.70
CA ALA A 37 -0.24 -18.13 -14.68
C ALA A 37 -0.03 -16.93 -13.75
N GLN A 38 1.13 -16.87 -13.11
CA GLN A 38 1.64 -15.64 -12.52
C GLN A 38 2.50 -14.89 -13.55
N PRO A 39 2.68 -13.57 -13.41
CA PRO A 39 3.74 -12.87 -14.11
C PRO A 39 5.11 -13.48 -13.78
N GLU A 40 5.98 -13.56 -14.79
CA GLU A 40 7.38 -13.97 -14.68
C GLU A 40 8.31 -12.82 -15.10
N GLU A 41 9.55 -12.83 -14.60
CA GLU A 41 10.57 -11.86 -14.99
C GLU A 41 11.13 -12.23 -16.37
N ILE A 42 10.99 -11.32 -17.34
CA ILE A 42 11.49 -11.50 -18.70
C ILE A 42 12.81 -10.75 -18.96
N TYR A 43 13.12 -9.75 -18.12
CA TYR A 43 14.34 -8.96 -18.21
C TYR A 43 14.63 -8.25 -16.89
N SER A 44 15.92 -8.14 -16.54
CA SER A 44 16.40 -7.36 -15.40
C SER A 44 17.67 -6.60 -15.77
N LYS A 45 17.81 -5.36 -15.30
CA LYS A 45 19.02 -4.53 -15.40
C LYS A 45 19.29 -3.91 -14.04
N GLN A 46 20.55 -3.79 -13.65
CA GLN A 46 20.94 -3.21 -12.36
C GLN A 46 22.19 -2.33 -12.51
N ILE A 47 22.34 -1.37 -11.62
CA ILE A 47 23.49 -0.46 -11.53
C ILE A 47 23.83 -0.22 -10.05
N PRO A 48 25.08 -0.41 -9.61
CA PRO A 48 25.50 -0.05 -8.26
C PRO A 48 25.57 1.48 -8.09
N PHE A 49 25.40 1.97 -6.87
CA PHE A 49 25.72 3.35 -6.52
C PHE A 49 27.19 3.48 -6.08
N SER A 50 27.83 4.60 -6.40
CA SER A 50 29.08 5.04 -5.78
C SER A 50 28.82 5.83 -4.51
N ASP A 51 27.81 6.71 -4.54
CA ASP A 51 27.21 7.37 -3.38
C ASP A 51 25.68 7.24 -3.43
N TYR A 52 25.15 6.32 -2.63
CA TYR A 52 23.71 6.09 -2.54
C TYR A 52 22.93 7.26 -1.93
N SER A 53 23.61 8.27 -1.38
CA SER A 53 23.01 9.49 -0.85
C SER A 53 22.94 10.65 -1.85
N ASP A 54 23.60 10.55 -3.02
CA ASP A 54 23.54 11.57 -4.07
C ASP A 54 22.25 11.42 -4.93
N PRO A 55 21.35 12.42 -4.95
CA PRO A 55 20.17 12.39 -5.81
C PRO A 55 20.51 12.42 -7.31
N GLU A 56 21.66 12.97 -7.70
CA GLU A 56 22.09 12.98 -9.10
C GLU A 56 22.40 11.54 -9.57
N GLU A 57 23.06 10.72 -8.74
CA GLU A 57 23.23 9.28 -8.99
C GLU A 57 21.89 8.55 -9.21
N TRP A 58 20.84 8.88 -8.45
CA TRP A 58 19.53 8.25 -8.68
C TRP A 58 18.93 8.64 -10.02
N THR A 59 19.08 9.89 -10.46
CA THR A 59 18.59 10.32 -11.78
C THR A 59 19.40 9.70 -12.94
N LYS A 60 20.72 9.54 -12.77
CA LYS A 60 21.60 8.82 -13.70
C LYS A 60 21.24 7.33 -13.77
N ALA A 61 21.02 6.70 -12.62
CA ALA A 61 20.58 5.31 -12.53
C ALA A 61 19.20 5.11 -13.16
N LEU A 62 18.24 6.02 -12.93
CA LEU A 62 16.95 6.01 -13.61
C LEU A 62 17.11 6.05 -15.14
N ALA A 63 17.91 6.98 -15.66
CA ALA A 63 18.16 7.10 -17.10
C ALA A 63 18.84 5.83 -17.67
N PHE A 64 19.82 5.26 -16.96
CA PHE A 64 20.47 4.01 -17.34
C PHE A 64 19.51 2.83 -17.32
N LEU A 65 18.70 2.67 -16.26
CA LEU A 65 17.76 1.56 -16.12
C LEU A 65 16.66 1.59 -17.19
N LEU A 66 16.27 2.77 -17.65
CA LEU A 66 15.29 2.97 -18.72
C LEU A 66 15.90 2.97 -20.14
N SER A 67 17.23 2.89 -20.28
CA SER A 67 17.87 2.76 -21.59
C SER A 67 17.79 1.33 -22.11
N ASP A 68 17.59 1.19 -23.43
CA ASP A 68 17.74 -0.08 -24.17
C ASP A 68 16.86 -1.22 -23.66
N LEU A 69 15.67 -0.89 -23.15
CA LEU A 69 14.69 -1.89 -22.71
C LEU A 69 14.24 -2.79 -23.88
N PRO A 70 14.24 -4.13 -23.73
CA PRO A 70 13.88 -5.05 -24.82
C PRO A 70 12.38 -5.01 -25.17
N ALA A 71 11.56 -4.50 -24.26
CA ALA A 71 10.15 -4.26 -24.46
C ALA A 71 9.74 -2.98 -23.73
N LYS A 72 8.81 -2.23 -24.32
CA LYS A 72 8.20 -1.05 -23.70
C LYS A 72 7.17 -1.50 -22.65
N PRO A 73 7.27 -1.06 -21.39
CA PRO A 73 6.25 -1.35 -20.39
C PRO A 73 4.98 -0.49 -20.62
N GLU A 74 3.81 -1.10 -20.42
CA GLU A 74 2.51 -0.40 -20.39
C GLU A 74 2.27 0.27 -19.03
N ALA A 75 2.83 -0.29 -17.96
CA ALA A 75 2.74 0.25 -16.61
C ALA A 75 4.06 0.12 -15.84
N LEU A 76 4.31 1.06 -14.92
CA LEU A 76 5.52 1.16 -14.10
C LEU A 76 5.19 1.51 -12.64
N SER A 77 5.98 0.99 -11.71
CA SER A 77 5.95 1.37 -10.29
C SER A 77 7.36 1.34 -9.68
N LEU A 78 7.51 1.87 -8.46
CA LEU A 78 8.78 2.20 -7.80
C LEU A 78 8.82 1.70 -6.36
N SER A 79 9.89 1.01 -5.98
CA SER A 79 10.32 0.85 -4.59
C SER A 79 11.54 1.69 -4.24
N SER A 80 11.61 2.09 -2.98
CA SER A 80 12.74 2.82 -2.40
C SER A 80 12.99 2.43 -0.96
N THR A 81 14.17 2.76 -0.44
CA THR A 81 14.50 2.60 0.98
C THR A 81 13.52 3.37 1.89
N SER A 82 13.03 2.70 2.94
CA SER A 82 12.08 3.28 3.90
C SER A 82 12.69 4.44 4.70
N ASN A 83 12.09 5.63 4.65
CA ASN A 83 12.51 6.85 5.36
C ASN A 83 13.85 7.47 4.89
N SER A 84 14.14 7.37 3.59
CA SER A 84 15.13 8.24 2.92
C SER A 84 14.45 9.51 2.41
N LEU A 85 14.89 10.66 2.91
CA LEU A 85 14.23 11.96 2.74
C LEU A 85 15.15 13.02 2.14
N LEU A 86 14.56 13.98 1.42
CA LEU A 86 15.26 15.04 0.70
C LEU A 86 14.59 16.38 0.93
N ALA A 87 15.38 17.37 1.36
CA ALA A 87 15.02 18.77 1.19
C ALA A 87 15.20 19.15 -0.28
N VAL A 88 14.16 19.68 -0.91
CA VAL A 88 14.22 20.25 -2.27
C VAL A 88 13.69 21.68 -2.28
N ARG A 89 14.14 22.48 -3.24
CA ARG A 89 13.57 23.80 -3.56
C ARG A 89 13.02 23.79 -4.99
N ARG A 90 11.84 24.38 -5.21
CA ARG A 90 11.35 24.64 -6.57
C ARG A 90 12.17 25.78 -7.18
N GLN A 91 12.62 25.64 -8.43
CA GLN A 91 13.35 26.73 -9.12
C GLN A 91 12.47 27.95 -9.43
N ASN A 92 11.18 27.73 -9.70
CA ASN A 92 10.15 28.73 -9.95
C ASN A 92 8.87 28.31 -9.18
N ASP A 93 7.93 29.22 -8.93
CA ASP A 93 6.73 28.91 -8.12
C ASP A 93 5.73 27.93 -8.79
N ASN A 94 5.83 27.72 -10.11
CA ASN A 94 4.98 26.78 -10.84
C ASN A 94 5.15 25.33 -10.35
N GLU A 95 4.05 24.57 -10.30
CA GLU A 95 4.08 23.17 -9.86
C GLU A 95 4.95 22.26 -10.75
N SER A 96 5.06 22.59 -12.05
CA SER A 96 5.93 21.88 -12.99
C SER A 96 7.41 22.31 -12.94
N ALA A 97 7.84 23.04 -11.91
CA ALA A 97 9.22 23.50 -11.80
C ALA A 97 10.21 22.34 -11.58
N SER A 98 11.45 22.58 -12.00
CA SER A 98 12.56 21.69 -11.64
C SER A 98 12.77 21.73 -10.13
N LEU A 99 12.91 20.56 -9.51
CA LEU A 99 13.26 20.42 -8.11
C LEU A 99 14.78 20.38 -7.99
N VAL A 100 15.34 21.30 -7.22
CA VAL A 100 16.77 21.30 -6.88
C VAL A 100 16.93 20.67 -5.50
N PRO A 101 17.63 19.53 -5.38
CA PRO A 101 18.01 18.99 -4.08
C PRO A 101 18.86 19.99 -3.29
N VAL A 102 18.56 20.14 -2.01
CA VAL A 102 19.27 21.02 -1.07
C VAL A 102 20.05 20.21 -0.06
N ASN A 103 19.45 19.14 0.48
CA ASN A 103 20.07 18.25 1.46
C ASN A 103 19.35 16.89 1.48
N VAL A 104 20.03 15.82 1.92
CA VAL A 104 19.52 14.44 1.93
C VAL A 104 19.77 13.80 3.30
N SER A 105 18.84 12.95 3.74
CA SER A 105 19.02 12.10 4.91
C SER A 105 18.50 10.69 4.60
N MET A 106 19.43 9.78 4.31
CA MET A 106 19.13 8.39 3.97
C MET A 106 18.59 7.59 5.17
N TYR A 107 17.90 6.48 4.89
CA TYR A 107 17.20 5.61 5.84
C TYR A 107 17.96 5.33 7.15
N ASP A 108 19.26 5.09 7.08
CA ASP A 108 20.20 4.76 8.15
C ASP A 108 20.82 5.99 8.86
N ASN A 109 20.75 7.17 8.28
CA ASN A 109 21.27 8.40 8.88
C ASN A 109 20.51 8.77 10.17
N ALA A 110 21.26 8.99 11.25
CA ALA A 110 20.79 9.50 12.53
C ALA A 110 21.31 10.94 12.75
N PRO A 111 20.62 11.97 12.22
CA PRO A 111 21.13 13.33 12.24
C PRO A 111 21.23 13.92 13.65
N ILE A 112 22.23 14.78 13.85
CA ILE A 112 22.40 15.54 15.09
C ILE A 112 21.54 16.80 15.01
N LEU A 113 20.54 16.90 15.88
CA LEU A 113 19.67 18.05 16.00
C LEU A 113 20.26 19.14 16.92
N THR A 114 19.92 20.40 16.65
CA THR A 114 20.22 21.52 17.55
C THR A 114 19.41 21.42 18.85
N ARG A 115 19.80 22.17 19.90
CA ARG A 115 19.06 22.20 21.17
C ARG A 115 17.59 22.62 21.00
N GLU A 116 17.32 23.55 20.08
CA GLU A 116 15.96 24.02 19.77
C GLU A 116 15.13 22.93 19.07
N GLN A 117 15.70 22.27 18.07
CA GLN A 117 15.06 21.13 17.38
C GLN A 117 14.79 19.97 18.34
N LEU A 118 15.72 19.67 19.26
CA LEU A 118 15.55 18.66 20.31
C LEU A 118 14.45 19.01 21.31
N SER A 119 14.28 20.31 21.64
CA SER A 119 13.18 20.76 22.51
C SER A 119 11.83 20.51 21.83
N ARG A 120 11.65 20.98 20.59
CA ARG A 120 10.43 20.74 19.80
C ARG A 120 10.11 19.27 19.63
N GLN A 121 11.11 18.44 19.35
CA GLN A 121 10.95 16.99 19.25
C GLN A 121 10.50 16.36 20.57
N ARG A 122 11.05 16.80 21.71
CA ARG A 122 10.66 16.31 23.03
C ARG A 122 9.23 16.71 23.38
N GLU A 123 8.90 18.00 23.25
CA GLU A 123 7.55 18.53 23.50
C GLU A 123 6.49 17.83 22.65
N ALA A 124 6.81 17.56 21.38
CA ALA A 124 5.95 16.79 20.49
C ALA A 124 5.80 15.32 20.89
N LEU A 125 6.87 14.66 21.34
CA LEU A 125 6.84 13.26 21.78
C LEU A 125 6.12 13.09 23.12
N GLU A 126 6.33 13.99 24.08
CA GLU A 126 5.61 14.03 25.36
C GLU A 126 4.10 14.18 25.11
N SER A 127 3.70 15.11 24.25
CA SER A 127 2.29 15.23 23.84
C SER A 127 1.78 14.02 23.05
N ALA A 128 2.63 13.30 22.32
CA ALA A 128 2.24 12.07 21.62
C ALA A 128 1.99 10.90 22.58
N GLU A 129 2.66 10.88 23.74
CA GLU A 129 2.44 9.91 24.81
C GLU A 129 1.13 10.18 25.58
N GLU A 130 0.73 11.44 25.72
CA GLU A 130 -0.58 11.83 26.27
C GLU A 130 -1.74 11.50 25.31
N ASP A 131 -1.58 11.79 24.02
CA ASP A 131 -2.55 11.54 22.95
C ASP A 131 -2.49 10.08 22.39
N ALA A 132 -1.77 9.15 23.06
CA ALA A 132 -1.43 7.84 22.50
C ALA A 132 -2.63 6.91 22.28
N ILE A 133 -2.88 6.54 21.02
CA ILE A 133 -3.90 5.56 20.63
C ILE A 133 -3.28 4.15 20.59
N GLU A 134 -3.97 3.17 21.18
CA GLU A 134 -3.54 1.77 21.18
C GLU A 134 -3.34 1.23 19.75
N GLY A 135 -2.22 0.55 19.50
CA GLY A 135 -1.86 0.03 18.17
C GLY A 135 -1.29 1.05 17.18
N VAL A 136 -1.30 2.36 17.49
CA VAL A 136 -0.76 3.42 16.61
C VAL A 136 0.72 3.66 16.91
N ASP A 137 1.54 3.77 15.85
CA ASP A 137 2.98 4.04 15.99
C ASP A 137 3.25 5.53 16.04
N PHE A 138 3.50 6.03 17.26
CA PHE A 138 3.85 7.43 17.49
C PHE A 138 5.35 7.63 17.83
N LYS A 139 6.09 6.58 18.19
CA LYS A 139 7.52 6.69 18.58
C LYS A 139 8.49 6.60 17.41
N THR A 140 8.22 5.76 16.39
CA THR A 140 9.12 5.62 15.23
C THR A 140 9.40 6.95 14.50
N PRO A 141 8.44 7.88 14.32
CA PRO A 141 8.70 9.16 13.68
C PRO A 141 9.76 10.03 14.40
N PHE A 142 9.85 9.93 15.74
CA PHE A 142 10.77 10.71 16.57
C PHE A 142 12.02 9.92 17.01
N ALA A 143 12.18 8.67 16.56
CA ALA A 143 13.40 7.91 16.77
C ALA A 143 14.63 8.61 16.14
N LYS A 144 15.86 8.20 16.52
CA LYS A 144 17.10 8.80 15.99
C LYS A 144 17.18 8.79 14.46
N THR A 145 16.67 7.73 13.82
CA THR A 145 16.55 7.57 12.36
C THR A 145 15.11 7.77 11.85
N GLY A 146 14.24 8.33 12.68
CA GLY A 146 12.83 8.62 12.41
C GLY A 146 12.62 9.81 11.47
N GLY A 147 11.47 9.84 10.79
CA GLY A 147 11.19 10.82 9.74
C GLY A 147 11.04 12.24 10.28
N ALA A 148 10.35 12.46 11.39
CA ALA A 148 10.20 13.79 11.98
C ALA A 148 11.57 14.36 12.43
N THR A 149 12.43 13.52 13.00
CA THR A 149 13.83 13.86 13.32
C THR A 149 14.58 14.33 12.08
N LYS A 150 14.45 13.61 10.95
CA LYS A 150 15.09 13.98 9.69
C LYS A 150 14.50 15.24 9.05
N VAL A 151 13.19 15.45 9.13
CA VAL A 151 12.55 16.69 8.66
C VAL A 151 13.10 17.90 9.43
N LEU A 152 13.17 17.83 10.76
CA LEU A 152 13.76 18.89 11.58
C LEU A 152 15.19 19.22 11.14
N TYR A 153 16.02 18.21 10.88
CA TYR A 153 17.39 18.37 10.38
C TYR A 153 17.46 18.97 8.96
N LEU A 154 16.58 18.53 8.06
CA LEU A 154 16.53 18.95 6.65
C LEU A 154 15.92 20.35 6.45
N LEU A 155 15.14 20.85 7.42
CA LEU A 155 14.52 22.16 7.39
C LEU A 155 15.55 23.29 7.48
N SER A 156 16.01 23.74 6.31
CA SER A 156 16.95 24.85 6.14
C SER A 156 16.30 26.19 5.79
N SER A 157 15.06 26.20 5.28
CA SER A 157 14.33 27.43 4.90
C SER A 157 12.82 27.20 4.80
N PRO A 158 11.97 28.24 4.90
CA PRO A 158 10.51 28.13 4.72
C PRO A 158 10.06 27.71 3.31
N GLN A 159 10.95 27.75 2.31
CA GLN A 159 10.67 27.40 0.91
C GLN A 159 11.09 25.96 0.54
N THR A 160 11.56 25.20 1.53
CA THR A 160 11.97 23.80 1.35
C THR A 160 10.74 22.90 1.33
N LEU A 161 10.71 21.90 0.45
CA LEU A 161 9.76 20.78 0.45
C LEU A 161 10.51 19.49 0.83
N ILE A 162 9.85 18.50 1.46
CA ILE A 162 10.46 17.22 1.84
C ILE A 162 9.96 16.08 0.94
N HIS A 163 10.75 15.67 -0.04
CA HIS A 163 10.43 14.47 -0.82
C HIS A 163 10.94 13.21 -0.11
N THR A 164 10.24 12.10 -0.33
CA THR A 164 10.81 10.76 -0.16
C THR A 164 11.68 10.44 -1.37
N GLN A 165 12.61 9.49 -1.27
CA GLN A 165 13.36 8.99 -2.43
C GLN A 165 12.43 8.59 -3.59
N SER A 166 11.35 7.84 -3.32
CA SER A 166 10.33 7.51 -4.34
C SER A 166 9.61 8.73 -4.92
N SER A 167 9.18 9.70 -4.12
CA SER A 167 8.43 10.86 -4.63
C SER A 167 9.30 11.87 -5.37
N PHE A 168 10.61 11.92 -5.09
CA PHE A 168 11.58 12.66 -5.90
C PHE A 168 11.79 12.02 -7.29
N ILE A 169 11.86 10.69 -7.36
CA ILE A 169 12.00 9.94 -8.62
C ILE A 169 10.70 9.98 -9.44
N LEU A 170 9.53 9.90 -8.79
CA LEU A 170 8.23 10.12 -9.43
C LEU A 170 8.14 11.49 -10.10
N HIS A 171 8.60 12.56 -9.43
CA HIS A 171 8.64 13.91 -10.03
C HIS A 171 9.52 13.98 -11.28
N HIS A 172 10.62 13.22 -11.35
CA HIS A 172 11.48 13.18 -12.54
C HIS A 172 10.78 12.56 -13.77
N LEU A 173 9.98 11.52 -13.54
CA LEU A 173 9.14 10.86 -14.55
C LEU A 173 7.94 11.73 -14.95
N LEU A 174 7.32 12.38 -13.96
CA LEU A 174 6.02 13.05 -14.06
C LEU A 174 6.04 14.44 -13.35
N PRO A 175 6.73 15.46 -13.91
CA PRO A 175 6.94 16.75 -13.21
C PRO A 175 5.68 17.58 -13.00
N SER A 176 4.58 17.26 -13.68
CA SER A 176 3.30 18.00 -13.62
C SER A 176 2.24 17.30 -12.76
N MET A 177 2.62 16.25 -12.03
CA MET A 177 1.69 15.45 -11.21
C MET A 177 1.78 15.86 -9.73
N PRO A 178 0.73 15.62 -8.92
CA PRO A 178 0.63 16.18 -7.58
C PRO A 178 1.72 15.67 -6.64
N TYR A 179 1.98 16.45 -5.59
CA TYR A 179 2.96 16.15 -4.56
C TYR A 179 2.45 15.04 -3.61
N ILE A 180 2.65 13.79 -4.05
CA ILE A 180 2.14 12.57 -3.41
C ILE A 180 3.27 11.57 -3.10
N ALA A 181 3.02 10.69 -2.14
CA ALA A 181 3.85 9.51 -1.88
C ALA A 181 2.99 8.34 -1.37
N ASP A 182 3.55 7.12 -1.42
CA ASP A 182 2.89 5.95 -0.85
C ASP A 182 2.89 5.98 0.69
N TRP A 183 1.78 5.54 1.29
CA TRP A 183 1.59 5.41 2.74
C TRP A 183 2.78 4.78 3.47
N ASN A 184 3.39 3.74 2.91
CA ASN A 184 4.45 2.98 3.58
C ASN A 184 5.82 3.69 3.55
N ASN A 185 6.05 4.54 2.55
CA ASN A 185 7.18 5.48 2.53
C ASN A 185 6.96 6.66 3.51
N LEU A 186 5.71 7.02 3.82
CA LEU A 186 5.36 8.09 4.76
C LEU A 186 5.11 7.62 6.21
N MET A 187 4.91 6.33 6.48
CA MET A 187 4.62 5.83 7.82
C MET A 187 5.68 6.27 8.85
N LYS A 188 6.97 6.21 8.49
CA LYS A 188 8.06 6.65 9.38
C LYS A 188 8.21 8.17 9.50
N LEU A 189 7.48 8.96 8.71
CA LEU A 189 7.25 10.39 8.94
C LEU A 189 6.07 10.65 9.90
N GLY A 190 5.37 9.60 10.35
CA GLY A 190 4.18 9.69 11.18
C GLY A 190 2.89 9.89 10.39
N TYR A 191 2.84 9.47 9.12
CA TYR A 191 1.58 9.43 8.37
C TYR A 191 0.75 8.21 8.77
N ASP A 192 -0.49 8.42 9.23
CA ASP A 192 -1.41 7.33 9.52
C ASP A 192 -2.37 7.10 8.32
N PRO A 193 -2.31 5.91 7.68
CA PRO A 193 -3.15 5.62 6.54
C PRO A 193 -4.61 5.25 6.90
N VAL A 194 -4.96 5.18 8.18
CA VAL A 194 -6.36 5.02 8.63
C VAL A 194 -7.08 6.36 8.60
N ASP A 195 -6.48 7.39 9.21
CA ASP A 195 -7.06 8.74 9.29
C ASP A 195 -6.74 9.58 8.05
N GLY A 196 -5.69 9.22 7.30
CA GLY A 196 -5.27 9.91 6.08
C GLY A 196 -4.40 11.15 6.32
N GLU A 197 -3.92 11.33 7.55
CA GLU A 197 -3.20 12.52 8.01
C GLU A 197 -1.85 12.17 8.68
N TYR A 198 -1.02 13.19 8.92
CA TYR A 198 0.14 13.05 9.80
C TYR A 198 -0.31 13.16 11.26
N ILE A 199 0.18 12.27 12.13
CA ILE A 199 -0.13 12.29 13.57
C ILE A 199 0.09 13.69 14.15
N THR A 200 -0.81 14.12 15.04
CA THR A 200 -0.86 15.51 15.52
C THR A 200 0.48 15.96 16.13
N ALA A 201 1.23 15.05 16.76
CA ALA A 201 2.57 15.30 17.26
C ALA A 201 3.55 15.79 16.18
N VAL A 202 3.51 15.25 14.97
CA VAL A 202 4.37 15.70 13.85
C VAL A 202 3.97 17.10 13.42
N SER A 203 2.67 17.38 13.32
CA SER A 203 2.16 18.72 13.02
C SER A 203 2.48 19.75 14.13
N LYS A 204 2.45 19.35 15.40
CA LYS A 204 2.93 20.15 16.55
C LYS A 204 4.44 20.42 16.43
N CYS A 205 5.24 19.39 16.10
CA CYS A 205 6.69 19.47 15.97
C CYS A 205 7.19 20.37 14.83
N LEU A 206 6.48 20.38 13.69
CA LEU A 206 6.86 21.10 12.47
C LEU A 206 6.13 22.46 12.31
N GLY A 207 5.06 22.67 13.07
CA GLY A 207 4.13 23.80 12.92
C GLY A 207 2.94 23.44 12.02
N PRO A 208 1.68 23.75 12.42
CA PRO A 208 0.49 23.25 11.74
C PRO A 208 0.35 23.73 10.29
N ASN A 209 0.67 25.00 10.02
CA ASN A 209 0.65 25.57 8.65
C ASN A 209 1.82 25.07 7.77
N THR A 210 2.84 24.47 8.39
CA THR A 210 4.02 23.96 7.70
C THR A 210 3.71 22.61 7.04
N THR A 211 3.11 21.68 7.78
CA THR A 211 3.01 20.25 7.39
C THR A 211 2.29 20.03 6.06
N GLN A 212 1.14 20.68 5.83
CA GLN A 212 0.35 20.54 4.59
C GLN A 212 1.08 21.05 3.34
N ASN A 213 2.00 22.01 3.48
CA ASN A 213 2.76 22.59 2.39
C ASN A 213 4.15 21.96 2.24
N LEU A 214 4.73 21.45 3.33
CA LEU A 214 6.08 20.92 3.42
C LEU A 214 6.20 19.44 3.06
N LEU A 215 5.18 18.63 3.41
CA LEU A 215 5.21 17.18 3.26
C LEU A 215 4.25 16.72 2.14
N PRO A 216 4.54 15.60 1.45
CA PRO A 216 3.65 15.06 0.44
C PRO A 216 2.36 14.54 1.07
N SER A 217 1.28 14.56 0.28
CA SER A 217 0.05 13.84 0.64
C SER A 217 0.23 12.32 0.46
N GLY A 218 -0.42 11.53 1.31
CA GLY A 218 -0.32 10.07 1.29
C GLY A 218 -1.42 9.40 0.48
N ALA A 219 -1.05 8.38 -0.30
CA ALA A 219 -2.00 7.55 -1.03
C ALA A 219 -1.58 6.06 -1.02
N PRO A 220 -2.51 5.11 -1.25
CA PRO A 220 -2.19 3.69 -1.23
C PRO A 220 -1.21 3.28 -2.34
N SER A 221 -0.40 2.26 -2.06
CA SER A 221 0.32 1.52 -3.11
C SER A 221 -0.67 1.05 -4.18
N GLY A 222 -0.30 1.18 -5.47
CA GLY A 222 -1.17 0.90 -6.60
C GLY A 222 -2.09 2.04 -7.03
N THR A 223 -2.03 3.21 -6.38
CA THR A 223 -2.71 4.42 -6.88
C THR A 223 -2.10 4.86 -8.21
N PHE A 224 -2.94 5.12 -9.22
CA PHE A 224 -2.50 5.69 -10.49
C PHE A 224 -2.01 7.13 -10.29
N VAL A 225 -0.77 7.41 -10.67
CA VAL A 225 -0.14 8.73 -10.57
C VAL A 225 -0.39 9.54 -11.84
N GLY A 226 -0.17 8.95 -13.01
CA GLY A 226 -0.24 9.64 -14.30
C GLY A 226 0.38 8.83 -15.43
N THR A 227 0.40 9.42 -16.63
CA THR A 227 0.94 8.78 -17.85
C THR A 227 2.18 9.54 -18.32
N ILE A 228 3.26 8.82 -18.65
CA ILE A 228 4.50 9.44 -19.13
C ILE A 228 4.33 9.86 -20.58
N ASP A 229 4.15 11.15 -20.84
CA ASP A 229 4.15 11.73 -22.21
C ASP A 229 5.35 12.66 -22.48
N LYS A 230 6.34 12.67 -21.57
CA LYS A 230 7.54 13.53 -21.63
C LYS A 230 8.43 13.19 -22.84
N PRO A 231 8.74 14.16 -23.73
CA PRO A 231 9.55 13.90 -24.93
C PRO A 231 10.95 13.32 -24.69
N SER A 232 11.54 13.55 -23.51
CA SER A 232 12.85 13.02 -23.15
C SER A 232 12.85 11.53 -22.78
N LEU A 233 11.69 10.88 -22.68
CA LEU A 233 11.54 9.46 -22.36
C LEU A 233 10.66 8.75 -23.42
N PRO A 234 11.04 8.78 -24.72
CA PRO A 234 10.18 8.29 -25.80
C PRO A 234 9.88 6.79 -25.69
N ALA A 235 10.81 6.00 -25.14
CA ALA A 235 10.64 4.58 -24.86
C ALA A 235 9.49 4.30 -23.86
N LEU A 236 9.13 5.26 -23.02
CA LEU A 236 8.03 5.16 -22.04
C LEU A 236 6.77 5.93 -22.42
N LYS A 237 6.67 6.51 -23.63
CA LYS A 237 5.51 7.33 -24.01
C LYS A 237 4.18 6.56 -23.86
N GLY A 238 3.25 7.03 -23.04
CA GLY A 238 1.99 6.34 -22.75
C GLY A 238 2.07 5.27 -21.65
N CYS A 239 3.22 5.10 -20.99
CA CYS A 239 3.36 4.21 -19.84
C CYS A 239 2.64 4.80 -18.61
N SER A 240 1.79 3.99 -17.97
CA SER A 240 1.04 4.37 -16.77
C SER A 240 1.88 4.18 -15.50
N VAL A 241 2.06 5.22 -14.70
CA VAL A 241 2.81 5.15 -13.45
C VAL A 241 1.86 4.95 -12.27
N TYR A 242 2.23 4.03 -11.39
CA TYR A 242 1.51 3.73 -10.15
C TYR A 242 2.43 3.92 -8.95
N LEU A 243 1.87 4.36 -7.82
CA LEU A 243 2.61 4.35 -6.55
C LEU A 243 3.03 2.92 -6.21
N GLY A 244 4.28 2.74 -5.80
CA GLY A 244 4.77 1.47 -5.29
C GLY A 244 4.75 1.45 -3.77
N SER A 245 5.84 1.02 -3.16
CA SER A 245 5.96 0.93 -1.70
C SER A 245 7.42 1.03 -1.27
N THR A 246 7.76 0.67 -0.04
CA THR A 246 9.17 0.55 0.36
C THR A 246 9.77 -0.76 -0.20
N ASP A 247 11.08 -0.78 -0.43
CA ASP A 247 11.90 -1.96 -0.74
C ASP A 247 11.44 -3.26 -0.06
N SER A 248 11.30 -3.23 1.27
CA SER A 248 10.93 -4.37 2.11
C SER A 248 9.45 -4.77 2.05
N ILE A 249 8.60 -3.96 1.42
CA ILE A 249 7.19 -4.27 1.16
C ILE A 249 7.07 -4.84 -0.25
N CYS A 250 7.74 -4.24 -1.24
CA CYS A 250 7.81 -4.82 -2.57
C CYS A 250 8.49 -6.19 -2.55
N ALA A 251 9.59 -6.38 -1.81
CA ALA A 251 10.22 -7.69 -1.63
C ALA A 251 9.29 -8.72 -0.96
N PHE A 252 8.42 -8.29 -0.04
CA PHE A 252 7.37 -9.14 0.52
C PHE A 252 6.36 -9.58 -0.56
N ILE A 253 5.87 -8.63 -1.37
CA ILE A 253 4.91 -8.88 -2.47
C ILE A 253 5.51 -9.81 -3.54
N GLY A 254 6.78 -9.57 -3.90
CA GLY A 254 7.55 -10.43 -4.79
C GLY A 254 7.64 -11.85 -4.26
N ALA A 255 8.19 -12.03 -3.05
CA ALA A 255 8.32 -13.32 -2.40
C ALA A 255 6.98 -14.06 -2.29
N LEU A 256 5.91 -13.37 -1.87
CA LEU A 256 4.58 -13.94 -1.72
C LEU A 256 3.96 -14.40 -3.05
N SER A 257 4.33 -13.77 -4.18
CA SER A 257 3.85 -14.19 -5.52
C SER A 257 4.35 -15.55 -5.99
N SER A 258 5.32 -16.16 -5.29
CA SER A 258 5.71 -17.56 -5.49
C SER A 258 4.57 -18.55 -5.15
N GLN A 259 3.55 -18.09 -4.44
CA GLN A 259 2.44 -18.92 -3.98
C GLN A 259 1.30 -18.95 -5.00
N GLN A 260 0.96 -20.15 -5.47
CA GLN A 260 -0.16 -20.37 -6.37
C GLN A 260 -1.51 -20.32 -5.63
N ASN A 261 -2.56 -19.93 -6.35
CA ASN A 261 -3.97 -20.09 -5.97
C ASN A 261 -4.43 -19.43 -4.65
N LEU A 262 -3.85 -18.28 -4.31
CA LEU A 262 -4.37 -17.39 -3.26
C LEU A 262 -5.46 -16.45 -3.81
N SER A 263 -6.51 -17.03 -4.41
CA SER A 263 -7.69 -16.31 -4.92
C SER A 263 -8.79 -16.12 -3.86
N ASP A 264 -8.58 -16.65 -2.65
CA ASP A 264 -9.52 -16.63 -1.54
C ASP A 264 -9.02 -15.65 -0.46
N PRO A 265 -9.64 -14.46 -0.32
CA PRO A 265 -9.24 -13.47 0.67
C PRO A 265 -9.29 -13.93 2.13
N SER A 266 -10.08 -14.98 2.43
CA SER A 266 -10.15 -15.53 3.80
C SER A 266 -8.87 -16.26 4.22
N LYS A 267 -8.01 -16.63 3.26
CA LYS A 267 -6.76 -17.38 3.46
C LYS A 267 -5.50 -16.51 3.37
N LEU A 268 -5.66 -15.19 3.41
CA LEU A 268 -4.54 -14.26 3.35
C LEU A 268 -3.90 -13.99 4.72
N GLU A 269 -4.65 -14.24 5.79
CA GLU A 269 -4.19 -14.04 7.16
C GLU A 269 -3.19 -15.14 7.59
N GLY A 270 -2.12 -14.73 8.28
CA GLY A 270 -1.00 -15.61 8.64
C GLY A 270 -0.06 -15.95 7.48
N LEU A 271 -0.23 -15.37 6.28
CA LEU A 271 0.76 -15.51 5.22
C LEU A 271 1.98 -14.65 5.56
N THR A 272 3.12 -15.33 5.74
CA THR A 272 4.33 -14.74 6.32
C THR A 272 5.52 -14.87 5.38
N VAL A 273 6.36 -13.83 5.32
CA VAL A 273 7.68 -13.88 4.70
C VAL A 273 8.73 -13.60 5.77
N THR A 274 9.69 -14.52 5.96
CA THR A 274 10.90 -14.26 6.74
C THR A 274 12.12 -14.16 5.83
N SER A 275 12.75 -12.98 5.84
CA SER A 275 14.04 -12.73 5.22
C SER A 275 15.17 -13.15 6.16
N LEU A 276 15.98 -14.10 5.70
CA LEU A 276 17.15 -14.62 6.40
C LEU A 276 18.43 -14.06 5.77
N GLY A 277 18.83 -12.87 6.22
CA GLY A 277 20.06 -12.21 5.83
C GLY A 277 21.12 -12.25 6.94
N THR A 278 21.96 -11.23 6.99
CA THR A 278 22.82 -10.89 8.14
C THR A 278 22.02 -10.92 9.45
N THR A 279 20.83 -10.32 9.41
CA THR A 279 19.77 -10.30 10.42
C THR A 279 18.55 -11.09 9.94
N LEU A 280 17.61 -11.37 10.85
CA LEU A 280 16.30 -11.95 10.54
C LEU A 280 15.23 -10.86 10.59
N ALA A 281 14.42 -10.74 9.54
CA ALA A 281 13.24 -9.87 9.54
C ALA A 281 12.02 -10.64 9.07
N THR A 282 10.91 -10.55 9.82
CA THR A 282 9.66 -11.23 9.46
C THR A 282 8.52 -10.24 9.28
N LYS A 283 7.62 -10.58 8.35
CA LYS A 283 6.46 -9.78 7.95
C LYS A 283 5.29 -10.71 7.66
N MET A 284 4.13 -10.44 8.23
CA MET A 284 2.96 -11.33 8.25
C MET A 284 1.67 -10.55 8.00
N LEU A 285 0.80 -11.08 7.13
CA LEU A 285 -0.51 -10.50 6.86
C LEU A 285 -1.48 -10.76 8.03
N SER A 286 -2.13 -9.69 8.49
CA SER A 286 -3.03 -9.63 9.64
C SER A 286 -4.23 -8.73 9.32
N LYS A 287 -5.40 -9.00 9.88
CA LYS A 287 -6.53 -8.03 9.90
C LYS A 287 -6.37 -6.97 10.99
N SER A 288 -5.61 -7.28 12.04
CA SER A 288 -5.34 -6.39 13.17
C SER A 288 -4.06 -5.59 12.95
N ARG A 289 -4.08 -4.29 13.27
CA ARG A 289 -2.88 -3.47 13.43
C ARG A 289 -2.21 -3.87 14.74
N VAL A 290 -0.93 -4.20 14.71
CA VAL A 290 -0.13 -4.50 15.91
C VAL A 290 1.06 -3.55 16.04
N TYR A 291 1.40 -3.22 17.27
CA TYR A 291 2.46 -2.28 17.62
C TYR A 291 3.09 -2.62 18.96
N ASP A 292 4.41 -2.58 19.03
CA ASP A 292 5.17 -2.57 20.27
C ASP A 292 6.51 -1.85 20.03
N ALA A 293 6.59 -0.60 20.49
CA ALA A 293 7.79 0.22 20.34
C ALA A 293 9.03 -0.40 20.99
N SER A 294 8.88 -1.13 22.10
CA SER A 294 9.99 -1.75 22.82
C SER A 294 10.58 -2.90 22.01
N ARG A 295 9.72 -3.75 21.43
CA ARG A 295 10.11 -4.87 20.57
C ARG A 295 10.39 -4.46 19.11
N GLY A 296 10.30 -3.17 18.79
CA GLY A 296 10.45 -2.66 17.43
C GLY A 296 9.41 -3.20 16.44
N VAL A 297 8.23 -3.59 16.93
CA VAL A 297 7.12 -4.14 16.14
C VAL A 297 6.20 -3.01 15.69
N TYR A 298 5.89 -3.00 14.40
CA TYR A 298 4.91 -2.08 13.81
C TYR A 298 4.26 -2.71 12.57
N SER A 299 3.16 -2.10 12.11
CA SER A 299 2.33 -2.63 11.03
C SER A 299 2.23 -1.67 9.85
N HIS A 300 2.42 -2.19 8.64
CA HIS A 300 2.27 -1.47 7.38
C HIS A 300 0.87 -1.72 6.77
N LEU A 301 0.14 -0.70 6.32
CA LEU A 301 -1.15 -0.91 5.65
C LEU A 301 -0.94 -1.17 4.15
N ILE A 302 -1.51 -2.28 3.65
CA ILE A 302 -1.39 -2.70 2.25
C ILE A 302 -2.78 -2.99 1.65
N PRO A 303 -3.13 -2.42 0.48
CA PRO A 303 -4.33 -2.80 -0.25
C PRO A 303 -4.29 -4.25 -0.75
N ALA A 304 -5.36 -5.02 -0.54
CA ALA A 304 -5.42 -6.41 -1.03
C ALA A 304 -5.27 -6.50 -2.57
N SER A 305 -5.69 -5.47 -3.30
CA SER A 305 -5.57 -5.36 -4.76
C SER A 305 -4.14 -5.45 -5.28
N VAL A 306 -3.14 -4.96 -4.52
CA VAL A 306 -1.72 -5.07 -4.93
C VAL A 306 -1.10 -6.41 -4.54
N LEU A 307 -1.74 -7.16 -3.63
CA LEU A 307 -1.33 -8.50 -3.22
C LEU A 307 -1.84 -9.59 -4.17
N PHE A 308 -3.08 -9.48 -4.66
CA PHE A 308 -3.73 -10.54 -5.44
C PHE A 308 -4.68 -10.00 -6.52
N GLU A 309 -4.54 -10.52 -7.75
CA GLU A 309 -5.39 -10.16 -8.89
C GLU A 309 -6.87 -10.41 -8.61
N GLY A 310 -7.72 -9.41 -8.91
CA GLY A 310 -9.17 -9.58 -8.87
C GLY A 310 -9.78 -9.60 -7.46
N THR A 311 -8.99 -9.41 -6.40
CA THR A 311 -9.54 -9.21 -5.06
C THR A 311 -10.16 -7.82 -4.93
N SER A 312 -11.33 -7.76 -4.28
CA SER A 312 -12.02 -6.52 -3.91
C SER A 312 -12.09 -6.36 -2.38
N SER A 313 -11.12 -6.96 -1.69
CA SER A 313 -11.10 -7.07 -0.23
C SER A 313 -10.56 -5.81 0.43
N SER A 314 -10.86 -5.67 1.72
CA SER A 314 -10.29 -4.63 2.57
C SER A 314 -8.77 -4.67 2.59
N ASN A 315 -8.16 -3.54 2.94
CA ASN A 315 -6.73 -3.47 3.24
C ASN A 315 -6.36 -4.48 4.36
N LEU A 316 -5.11 -4.94 4.33
CA LEU A 316 -4.52 -5.80 5.35
C LEU A 316 -3.33 -5.09 5.99
N TRP A 317 -3.08 -5.41 7.26
CA TRP A 317 -1.89 -5.00 7.96
C TRP A 317 -0.78 -6.01 7.73
N LEU A 318 0.42 -5.52 7.47
CA LEU A 318 1.62 -6.33 7.43
C LEU A 318 2.42 -6.06 8.72
N ALA A 319 2.10 -6.86 9.72
CA ALA A 319 2.75 -6.90 11.03
C ALA A 319 4.18 -7.44 10.88
N GLY A 320 5.17 -6.84 11.54
CA GLY A 320 6.53 -7.35 11.45
C GLY A 320 7.48 -6.86 12.52
N GLY A 321 8.61 -7.56 12.62
CA GLY A 321 9.71 -7.30 13.56
C GLY A 321 11.04 -7.74 12.96
N ALA A 322 12.15 -7.18 13.47
CA ALA A 322 13.50 -7.42 12.98
C ALA A 322 14.49 -7.70 14.12
N SER A 323 14.99 -8.93 14.14
CA SER A 323 15.97 -9.47 15.08
C SER A 323 17.39 -9.11 14.65
N GLN A 324 18.29 -8.87 15.61
CA GLN A 324 19.73 -8.77 15.36
C GLN A 324 20.37 -10.13 15.10
N ALA A 325 19.80 -11.22 15.64
CA ALA A 325 20.17 -12.57 15.27
C ALA A 325 19.73 -12.89 13.82
N GLY A 326 20.52 -13.71 13.13
CA GLY A 326 20.43 -14.01 11.71
C GLY A 326 21.67 -14.77 11.24
N CYS A 327 21.98 -14.78 9.95
CA CYS A 327 23.11 -15.56 9.43
C CYS A 327 24.49 -14.91 9.68
N LYS A 328 24.59 -13.71 10.27
CA LYS A 328 25.88 -13.08 10.61
C LYS A 328 26.73 -13.93 11.55
N ILE A 329 26.10 -14.56 12.55
CA ILE A 329 26.76 -15.44 13.51
C ILE A 329 27.55 -16.56 12.82
N LEU A 330 27.10 -17.05 11.66
CA LEU A 330 27.83 -18.07 10.89
C LEU A 330 29.18 -17.54 10.36
N ARG A 331 29.26 -16.26 10.02
CA ARG A 331 30.52 -15.62 9.61
C ARG A 331 31.41 -15.27 10.79
N ASP A 332 30.81 -14.89 11.93
CA ASP A 332 31.55 -14.65 13.18
C ASP A 332 32.11 -15.96 13.77
N LEU A 333 31.49 -17.11 13.46
CA LEU A 333 31.98 -18.48 13.73
C LEU A 333 32.85 -19.05 12.58
N GLU A 334 33.36 -18.18 11.71
CA GLU A 334 34.30 -18.48 10.63
C GLU A 334 33.83 -19.53 9.61
N PHE A 335 32.52 -19.80 9.48
CA PHE A 335 32.03 -20.72 8.46
C PHE A 335 32.25 -20.15 7.06
N SER A 336 32.95 -20.93 6.21
CA SER A 336 33.14 -20.59 4.79
C SER A 336 31.87 -20.88 3.98
N SER A 337 31.68 -20.25 2.82
CA SER A 337 30.50 -20.52 1.97
C SER A 337 30.46 -21.97 1.46
N GLU A 338 31.63 -22.58 1.24
CA GLU A 338 31.75 -23.98 0.83
C GLU A 338 31.48 -24.93 2.00
N GLU A 339 32.00 -24.62 3.19
CA GLU A 339 31.70 -25.38 4.42
C GLU A 339 30.20 -25.37 4.72
N LEU A 340 29.55 -24.20 4.67
CA LEU A 340 28.10 -24.10 4.85
C LEU A 340 27.34 -24.95 3.82
N LYS A 341 27.73 -24.89 2.54
CA LYS A 341 27.08 -25.68 1.48
C LYS A 341 27.21 -27.18 1.74
N ASN A 342 28.41 -27.65 2.11
CA ASN A 342 28.70 -29.06 2.30
C ASN A 342 28.09 -29.60 3.60
N LEU A 343 28.21 -28.89 4.72
CA LEU A 343 27.63 -29.32 5.99
C LEU A 343 26.10 -29.26 5.98
N SER A 344 25.49 -28.29 5.31
CA SER A 344 24.02 -28.15 5.25
C SER A 344 23.32 -29.38 4.68
N THR A 345 23.94 -30.12 3.76
CA THR A 345 23.34 -31.35 3.20
C THR A 345 23.37 -32.53 4.17
N LEU A 346 24.22 -32.47 5.20
CA LEU A 346 24.42 -33.50 6.21
C LEU A 346 23.56 -33.30 7.46
N ILE A 347 22.87 -32.15 7.59
CA ILE A 347 22.01 -31.86 8.74
C ILE A 347 20.76 -32.75 8.68
N PRO A 348 20.45 -33.57 9.71
CA PRO A 348 19.21 -34.32 9.77
C PRO A 348 18.00 -33.38 9.90
N PRO A 349 16.95 -33.49 9.07
CA PRO A 349 15.78 -32.61 9.16
C PRO A 349 14.95 -32.82 10.44
N ASP A 350 15.12 -33.96 11.11
CA ASP A 350 14.57 -34.31 12.42
C ASP A 350 15.45 -33.90 13.61
N ALA A 351 16.62 -33.28 13.37
CA ALA A 351 17.56 -32.85 14.42
C ALA A 351 16.90 -32.03 15.54
N VAL A 352 17.36 -32.26 16.77
CA VAL A 352 16.93 -31.56 17.99
C VAL A 352 18.07 -30.70 18.55
N PRO A 353 17.77 -29.60 19.26
CA PRO A 353 18.81 -28.76 19.84
C PRO A 353 19.64 -29.54 20.86
N LEU A 354 20.95 -29.33 20.84
CA LEU A 354 21.85 -29.74 21.92
C LEU A 354 21.71 -28.78 23.11
N THR A 355 21.48 -27.50 22.81
CA THR A 355 21.32 -26.43 23.80
C THR A 355 19.93 -25.81 23.67
N ASN A 356 19.07 -25.98 24.68
CA ASN A 356 17.66 -25.56 24.58
C ASN A 356 17.47 -24.03 24.49
N ASP A 357 18.37 -23.26 25.09
CA ASP A 357 18.37 -21.81 25.27
C ASP A 357 19.39 -21.08 24.36
N LEU A 358 19.94 -21.74 23.34
CA LEU A 358 20.90 -21.12 22.41
C LEU A 358 20.27 -19.91 21.69
N TYR A 359 20.86 -18.74 21.88
CA TYR A 359 20.41 -17.46 21.31
C TYR A 359 21.55 -16.86 20.46
N PRO A 360 21.63 -17.20 19.16
CA PRO A 360 22.81 -16.94 18.33
C PRO A 360 22.83 -15.53 17.72
N LEU A 361 23.08 -14.53 18.57
CA LEU A 361 23.42 -13.16 18.16
C LEU A 361 24.82 -13.08 17.52
N PRO A 362 25.14 -12.02 16.76
CA PRO A 362 26.51 -11.76 16.30
C PRO A 362 27.49 -11.63 17.47
N LEU A 363 28.70 -12.22 17.38
CA LEU A 363 29.62 -12.31 18.53
C LEU A 363 30.17 -10.95 18.99
N ASN A 364 30.27 -9.99 18.08
CA ASN A 364 30.82 -8.65 18.33
C ASN A 364 29.72 -7.56 18.41
N ALA A 365 28.49 -7.94 18.74
CA ALA A 365 27.37 -7.02 18.93
C ALA A 365 26.66 -7.30 20.25
N LYS A 366 26.00 -6.27 20.80
CA LYS A 366 25.10 -6.39 21.94
C LYS A 366 23.73 -5.83 21.60
N GLY A 367 22.73 -6.30 22.31
CA GLY A 367 21.36 -5.85 22.22
C GLY A 367 20.53 -6.67 21.25
N GLU A 368 19.30 -6.96 21.66
CA GLU A 368 18.24 -7.51 20.84
C GLU A 368 17.01 -6.60 20.92
N ARG A 369 16.29 -6.49 19.79
CA ARG A 369 15.01 -5.75 19.73
C ARG A 369 13.83 -6.69 19.65
N PHE A 370 13.93 -7.72 18.80
CA PHE A 370 12.84 -8.64 18.48
C PHE A 370 13.39 -10.06 18.44
N PRO A 371 12.71 -11.08 18.98
CA PRO A 371 11.43 -11.04 19.71
C PRO A 371 11.47 -10.41 21.11
N VAL A 372 12.65 -10.30 21.72
CA VAL A 372 12.81 -9.82 23.11
C VAL A 372 13.57 -8.51 23.10
N ALA A 373 12.98 -7.46 23.66
CA ALA A 373 13.60 -6.17 23.86
C ALA A 373 14.60 -6.22 25.04
N ASP A 374 15.89 -6.33 24.74
CA ASP A 374 16.96 -6.40 25.73
C ASP A 374 18.25 -5.82 25.13
N ASP A 375 18.52 -4.54 25.41
CA ASP A 375 19.71 -3.81 24.96
C ASP A 375 21.04 -4.42 25.47
N SER A 376 20.99 -5.29 26.48
CA SER A 376 22.16 -5.96 27.05
C SER A 376 22.42 -7.37 26.48
N LYS A 377 21.50 -7.90 25.67
CA LYS A 377 21.55 -9.29 25.20
C LYS A 377 22.81 -9.60 24.39
N GLU A 378 23.43 -10.72 24.68
CA GLU A 378 24.66 -11.21 24.03
C GLU A 378 24.44 -12.62 23.45
N SER A 379 25.34 -13.01 22.54
CA SER A 379 25.37 -14.36 22.00
C SER A 379 25.88 -15.35 23.06
N ASN A 380 25.12 -16.39 23.38
CA ASN A 380 25.56 -17.47 24.27
C ASN A 380 26.22 -18.65 23.51
N VAL A 381 26.50 -18.48 22.21
CA VAL A 381 27.15 -19.51 21.39
C VAL A 381 28.62 -19.66 21.80
N ASN A 382 28.97 -20.82 22.38
CA ASN A 382 30.34 -21.18 22.68
C ASN A 382 30.80 -22.35 21.79
N ALA A 383 31.54 -22.02 20.72
CA ALA A 383 32.02 -22.98 19.73
C ALA A 383 32.89 -24.11 20.32
N SER A 384 33.62 -23.88 21.42
CA SER A 384 34.50 -24.90 22.03
C SER A 384 33.75 -26.04 22.73
N LYS A 385 32.43 -25.91 22.92
CA LYS A 385 31.58 -26.98 23.48
C LYS A 385 31.16 -28.05 22.46
N TYR A 386 31.46 -27.88 21.17
CA TYR A 386 30.98 -28.77 20.11
C TYR A 386 32.11 -29.64 19.56
N GLU A 387 31.90 -30.95 19.52
CA GLU A 387 32.87 -31.92 18.99
C GLU A 387 33.06 -31.80 17.46
N THR A 388 32.05 -31.30 16.74
CA THR A 388 32.09 -31.17 15.28
C THR A 388 31.47 -29.87 14.78
N ARG A 389 31.95 -29.38 13.63
CA ARG A 389 31.39 -28.23 12.92
C ARG A 389 29.95 -28.45 12.48
N LEU A 390 29.57 -29.70 12.15
CA LEU A 390 28.19 -30.07 11.83
C LEU A 390 27.26 -29.89 13.04
N ALA A 391 27.69 -30.31 14.24
CA ALA A 391 26.92 -30.12 15.47
C ALA A 391 26.74 -28.62 15.79
N LEU A 392 27.81 -27.83 15.72
CA LEU A 392 27.75 -26.37 15.91
C LEU A 392 26.81 -25.70 14.91
N LEU A 393 26.92 -26.01 13.61
CA LEU A 393 26.05 -25.46 12.58
C LEU A 393 24.58 -25.83 12.84
N THR A 394 24.32 -27.09 13.18
CA THR A 394 22.97 -27.61 13.43
C THR A 394 22.33 -26.90 14.62
N ASP A 395 23.03 -26.78 15.76
CA ASP A 395 22.48 -26.14 16.96
C ASP A 395 22.28 -24.62 16.75
N VAL A 396 23.18 -23.95 16.03
CA VAL A 396 23.02 -22.51 15.68
C VAL A 396 21.79 -22.28 14.79
N LEU A 397 21.58 -23.10 13.75
CA LEU A 397 20.41 -22.97 12.87
C LEU A 397 19.10 -23.31 13.60
N LEU A 398 19.13 -24.29 14.51
CA LEU A 398 18.02 -24.59 15.42
C LEU A 398 17.75 -23.46 16.41
N GLY A 399 18.79 -22.83 16.95
CA GLY A 399 18.69 -21.66 17.84
C GLY A 399 18.03 -20.46 17.16
N ILE A 400 18.42 -20.12 15.92
CA ILE A 400 17.74 -19.09 15.13
C ILE A 400 16.26 -19.46 14.91
N ALA A 401 15.98 -20.68 14.47
CA ALA A 401 14.59 -21.09 14.18
C ALA A 401 13.71 -21.10 15.44
N LYS A 402 14.16 -21.77 16.51
CA LYS A 402 13.38 -22.02 17.72
C LYS A 402 13.32 -20.80 18.65
N ASN A 403 14.46 -20.19 18.94
CA ASN A 403 14.56 -19.20 20.03
C ASN A 403 14.48 -17.75 19.54
N VAL A 404 14.51 -17.53 18.21
CA VAL A 404 14.37 -16.20 17.59
C VAL A 404 13.12 -16.13 16.70
N GLU A 405 13.01 -17.01 15.70
CA GLU A 405 11.95 -16.92 14.69
C GLU A 405 10.58 -17.34 15.24
N LEU A 406 10.48 -18.51 15.89
CA LEU A 406 9.25 -18.99 16.51
C LEU A 406 8.78 -18.09 17.67
N GLU A 407 9.71 -17.63 18.52
CA GLU A 407 9.39 -16.65 19.56
C GLU A 407 8.99 -15.29 18.95
N GLY A 408 9.50 -14.94 17.75
CA GLY A 408 9.01 -13.82 16.94
C GLY A 408 7.54 -13.96 16.53
N TYR A 409 7.12 -15.15 16.12
CA TYR A 409 5.72 -15.41 15.79
C TYR A 409 4.81 -15.33 17.01
N LYS A 410 5.23 -15.87 18.15
CA LYS A 410 4.50 -15.73 19.42
C LYS A 410 4.42 -14.28 19.87
N ALA A 411 5.51 -13.51 19.77
CA ALA A 411 5.51 -12.08 20.11
C ALA A 411 4.55 -11.25 19.24
N LEU A 412 4.32 -11.64 17.97
CA LEU A 412 3.30 -11.02 17.12
C LEU A 412 1.88 -11.51 17.48
N GLU A 413 1.71 -12.78 17.84
CA GLU A 413 0.44 -13.36 18.28
C GLU A 413 -0.05 -12.76 19.61
N GLU A 414 0.85 -12.56 20.57
CA GLU A 414 0.62 -11.82 21.83
C GLU A 414 0.09 -10.40 21.60
N LEU A 415 0.48 -9.76 20.50
CA LEU A 415 0.03 -8.42 20.11
C LEU A 415 -1.25 -8.43 19.27
N GLY A 416 -1.87 -9.59 19.03
CA GLY A 416 -3.13 -9.74 18.31
C GLY A 416 -3.01 -9.98 16.80
N ALA A 417 -1.82 -10.33 16.30
CA ALA A 417 -1.64 -10.87 14.95
C ALA A 417 -2.00 -12.38 14.93
N PRO A 418 -2.24 -12.99 13.76
CA PRO A 418 -2.39 -14.46 13.67
C PRO A 418 -1.04 -15.17 13.90
N PHE A 419 -1.06 -16.46 14.22
CA PHE A 419 0.12 -17.32 14.00
C PHE A 419 0.31 -17.57 12.48
N PRO A 420 1.53 -17.77 11.97
CA PRO A 420 1.74 -18.08 10.55
C PRO A 420 0.95 -19.30 10.07
N SER A 421 0.21 -19.13 8.98
CA SER A 421 -0.51 -20.18 8.25
C SER A 421 0.31 -20.77 7.11
N LYS A 422 1.22 -19.96 6.53
CA LYS A 422 2.23 -20.38 5.55
C LYS A 422 3.44 -19.47 5.59
N LEU A 423 4.63 -20.03 5.47
CA LEU A 423 5.88 -19.30 5.49
C LEU A 423 6.61 -19.35 4.14
N ILE A 424 6.98 -18.18 3.65
CA ILE A 424 7.92 -18.02 2.53
C ILE A 424 9.24 -17.50 3.11
N THR A 425 10.35 -18.06 2.67
CA THR A 425 11.67 -17.63 3.14
C THR A 425 12.52 -17.07 1.99
N SER A 426 13.20 -15.95 2.25
CA SER A 426 14.07 -15.24 1.31
C SER A 426 15.41 -14.90 1.97
N GLY A 427 16.32 -14.24 1.24
CA GLY A 427 17.67 -13.92 1.73
C GLY A 427 18.65 -15.09 1.64
N GLY A 428 19.92 -14.84 1.97
CA GLY A 428 21.02 -15.82 1.81
C GLY A 428 20.86 -17.10 2.63
N GLY A 429 20.20 -17.04 3.79
CA GLY A 429 19.91 -18.22 4.62
C GLY A 429 18.85 -19.15 4.05
N SER A 430 18.00 -18.65 3.14
CA SER A 430 16.91 -19.44 2.54
C SER A 430 17.36 -20.60 1.64
N ILE A 431 18.66 -20.67 1.30
CA ILE A 431 19.20 -21.68 0.37
C ILE A 431 19.40 -23.07 0.99
N ASN A 432 19.18 -23.20 2.30
CA ASN A 432 19.36 -24.46 3.04
C ASN A 432 18.03 -25.21 3.13
N ASP A 433 17.89 -26.26 2.34
CA ASP A 433 16.67 -27.09 2.28
C ASP A 433 16.46 -27.89 3.59
N GLN A 434 17.53 -28.35 4.25
CA GLN A 434 17.40 -29.04 5.55
C GLN A 434 16.93 -28.09 6.64
N TRP A 435 17.43 -26.85 6.66
CA TRP A 435 16.94 -25.82 7.59
C TRP A 435 15.49 -25.42 7.30
N THR A 436 15.09 -25.42 6.03
CA THR A 436 13.69 -25.24 5.61
C THR A 436 12.79 -26.35 6.14
N ALA A 437 13.23 -27.62 6.05
CA ALA A 437 12.52 -28.76 6.62
C ALA A 437 12.44 -28.71 8.15
N ILE A 438 13.55 -28.37 8.82
CA ILE A 438 13.62 -28.14 10.28
C ILE A 438 12.59 -27.07 10.70
N ARG A 439 12.57 -25.91 10.05
CA ARG A 439 11.62 -24.83 10.33
C ARG A 439 10.17 -25.28 10.11
N SER A 440 9.90 -26.02 9.02
CA SER A 440 8.56 -26.55 8.76
C SER A 440 8.06 -27.51 9.84
N ARG A 441 8.96 -28.34 10.39
CA ARG A 441 8.65 -29.24 11.51
C ARG A 441 8.51 -28.49 12.83
N LEU A 442 9.44 -27.59 13.16
CA LEU A 442 9.45 -26.83 14.41
C LEU A 442 8.22 -25.92 14.56
N PHE A 443 7.79 -25.30 13.47
CA PHE A 443 6.67 -24.36 13.50
C PHE A 443 5.32 -25.05 13.24
N ASN A 444 5.33 -26.29 12.73
CA ASN A 444 4.16 -26.98 12.18
C ASN A 444 3.45 -26.17 11.08
N VAL A 445 4.23 -25.44 10.26
CA VAL A 445 3.78 -24.54 9.20
C VAL A 445 4.50 -24.89 7.90
N PRO A 446 3.83 -24.94 6.73
CA PRO A 446 4.51 -25.18 5.47
C PRO A 446 5.48 -24.05 5.12
N VAL A 447 6.78 -24.37 5.00
CA VAL A 447 7.83 -23.43 4.61
C VAL A 447 8.22 -23.66 3.15
N SER A 448 8.37 -22.58 2.39
CA SER A 448 8.81 -22.61 0.99
C SER A 448 9.79 -21.47 0.70
N ARG A 449 10.67 -21.66 -0.28
CA ARG A 449 11.68 -20.66 -0.66
C ARG A 449 11.18 -19.74 -1.77
N ALA A 450 11.39 -18.43 -1.62
CA ALA A 450 11.18 -17.47 -2.70
C ALA A 450 12.28 -17.62 -3.78
N PRO A 451 11.93 -17.70 -5.08
CA PRO A 451 12.91 -17.67 -6.16
C PRO A 451 13.75 -16.37 -6.13
N PRO A 452 15.05 -16.39 -6.50
CA PRO A 452 15.90 -15.19 -6.46
C PRO A 452 15.44 -14.01 -7.32
N SER A 453 14.62 -14.24 -8.35
CA SER A 453 14.00 -13.20 -9.19
C SER A 453 12.81 -12.50 -8.52
N ARG A 454 12.34 -12.94 -7.35
CA ARG A 454 11.17 -12.41 -6.66
C ARG A 454 11.54 -11.36 -5.60
N ASP A 455 12.30 -10.36 -6.03
CA ASP A 455 12.83 -9.28 -5.17
C ASP A 455 11.93 -8.03 -5.13
N ALA A 456 12.48 -6.90 -4.65
CA ALA A 456 11.76 -5.63 -4.57
C ALA A 456 11.40 -5.05 -5.95
N ALA A 457 12.30 -5.09 -6.93
CA ALA A 457 12.01 -4.63 -8.29
C ALA A 457 10.88 -5.46 -8.91
N PHE A 458 10.92 -6.78 -8.74
CA PHE A 458 9.83 -7.66 -9.19
C PHE A 458 8.51 -7.37 -8.46
N GLY A 459 8.56 -7.13 -7.15
CA GLY A 459 7.40 -6.75 -6.35
C GLY A 459 6.75 -5.44 -6.79
N ALA A 460 7.55 -4.42 -7.09
CA ALA A 460 7.07 -3.16 -7.65
C ALA A 460 6.41 -3.40 -9.03
N ALA A 461 7.00 -4.26 -9.86
CA ALA A 461 6.44 -4.62 -11.16
C ALA A 461 5.06 -5.30 -11.02
N LEU A 462 4.86 -6.14 -9.99
CA LEU A 462 3.56 -6.72 -9.66
C LEU A 462 2.54 -5.69 -9.19
N ILE A 463 2.94 -4.68 -8.41
CA ILE A 463 2.05 -3.56 -8.03
C ILE A 463 1.56 -2.86 -9.30
N ALA A 464 2.47 -2.51 -10.22
CA ALA A 464 2.12 -1.89 -11.51
C ALA A 464 1.15 -2.76 -12.31
N TYR A 465 1.49 -4.05 -12.49
CA TYR A 465 0.70 -5.00 -13.27
C TYR A 465 -0.73 -5.18 -12.72
N ARG A 466 -0.86 -5.45 -11.41
CA ARG A 466 -2.17 -5.68 -10.78
C ARG A 466 -3.06 -4.44 -10.81
N SER A 467 -2.48 -3.28 -10.52
CA SER A 467 -3.18 -1.99 -10.53
C SER A 467 -3.61 -1.59 -11.93
N HIS A 468 -2.75 -1.79 -12.94
CA HIS A 468 -3.07 -1.50 -14.33
C HIS A 468 -4.18 -2.42 -14.87
N HIS A 469 -4.07 -3.72 -14.63
CA HIS A 469 -5.10 -4.69 -15.02
C HIS A 469 -6.45 -4.42 -14.34
N GLN A 470 -6.46 -4.00 -13.07
CA GLN A 470 -7.68 -3.58 -12.38
C GLN A 470 -8.29 -2.29 -12.98
N LEU A 471 -7.46 -1.28 -13.27
CA LEU A 471 -7.90 -0.05 -13.93
C LEU A 471 -8.53 -0.33 -15.30
N GLN A 472 -7.85 -1.10 -16.16
CA GLN A 472 -8.39 -1.53 -17.45
C GLN A 472 -9.74 -2.25 -17.28
N ARG A 473 -9.82 -3.26 -16.40
CA ARG A 473 -11.07 -4.02 -16.15
C ARG A 473 -12.23 -3.15 -15.67
N THR A 474 -11.98 -2.15 -14.82
CA THR A 474 -13.04 -1.22 -14.37
C THR A 474 -13.51 -0.30 -15.50
N GLN A 475 -12.60 0.18 -16.35
CA GLN A 475 -12.96 0.95 -17.55
C GLN A 475 -13.75 0.12 -18.57
N THR A 476 -13.34 -1.13 -18.84
CA THR A 476 -14.06 -2.06 -19.75
C THR A 476 -15.45 -2.43 -19.22
N LYS A 477 -15.61 -2.58 -17.89
CA LYS A 477 -16.93 -2.80 -17.27
C LYS A 477 -17.85 -1.59 -17.46
N LYS A 478 -17.32 -0.36 -17.34
CA LYS A 478 -18.07 0.88 -17.62
C LYS A 478 -18.44 1.07 -19.10
N THR A 479 -17.90 0.28 -20.04
CA THR A 479 -18.21 0.38 -21.48
C THR A 479 -19.18 -0.70 -21.99
N ARG A 480 -19.58 -1.68 -21.18
CA ARG A 480 -20.62 -2.68 -21.56
C ARG A 480 -22.03 -2.15 -21.27
N TYR A 481 -22.52 -1.28 -22.14
CA TYR A 481 -23.95 -0.95 -22.20
C TYR A 481 -24.72 -2.06 -22.94
N TRP A 482 -25.90 -2.43 -22.43
CA TRP A 482 -26.87 -3.19 -23.20
C TRP A 482 -27.66 -2.20 -24.07
N SER A 483 -27.64 -2.38 -25.39
CA SER A 483 -28.50 -1.63 -26.29
C SER A 483 -29.94 -2.12 -26.15
N LEU A 484 -30.75 -1.36 -25.42
CA LEU A 484 -32.21 -1.46 -25.48
C LEU A 484 -32.69 -0.34 -26.40
N GLU A 485 -33.18 -0.70 -27.59
CA GLU A 485 -33.91 0.26 -28.43
C GLU A 485 -35.22 0.61 -27.73
N LEU A 486 -35.45 1.90 -27.49
CA LEU A 486 -36.68 2.44 -26.95
C LEU A 486 -37.21 3.50 -27.90
N ASP A 487 -38.50 3.40 -28.22
CA ASP A 487 -39.20 4.32 -29.11
C ASP A 487 -39.21 5.76 -28.55
N PRO A 488 -39.08 6.80 -29.39
CA PRO A 488 -38.92 8.16 -28.92
C PRO A 488 -40.26 8.82 -28.60
N ILE A 489 -40.54 9.04 -27.32
CA ILE A 489 -41.59 9.98 -26.87
C ILE A 489 -40.93 11.18 -26.18
N ALA A 490 -41.30 12.36 -26.66
CA ALA A 490 -40.83 13.68 -26.20
C ALA A 490 -41.48 14.05 -24.83
N SER A 491 -41.19 15.14 -24.13
CA SER A 491 -40.31 16.31 -24.31
C SER A 491 -40.17 17.03 -22.94
N HIS A 492 -39.43 18.14 -22.90
CA HIS A 492 -39.41 19.17 -21.84
C HIS A 492 -38.53 18.92 -20.60
N LEU A 493 -37.36 19.54 -20.61
CA LEU A 493 -36.65 20.00 -19.41
C LEU A 493 -36.20 21.46 -19.67
N SER A 494 -36.37 22.34 -18.68
CA SER A 494 -35.96 23.74 -18.70
C SER A 494 -34.50 23.93 -18.27
N GLU A 495 -33.91 25.07 -18.65
CA GLU A 495 -32.47 25.36 -18.47
C GLU A 495 -32.00 25.38 -17.00
N GLU A 496 -32.89 25.67 -16.04
CA GLU A 496 -32.54 25.75 -14.61
C GLU A 496 -32.09 24.39 -14.03
N ASN A 497 -32.50 23.26 -14.62
CA ASN A 497 -32.07 21.93 -14.17
C ASN A 497 -30.61 21.59 -14.54
N LEU A 498 -29.96 22.36 -15.44
CA LEU A 498 -28.54 22.14 -15.74
C LEU A 498 -27.60 22.74 -14.68
N ALA A 499 -28.00 23.83 -14.02
CA ALA A 499 -27.14 24.53 -13.07
C ALA A 499 -26.81 23.66 -11.83
N LEU A 500 -27.78 22.89 -11.35
CA LEU A 500 -27.64 22.08 -10.13
C LEU A 500 -26.74 20.83 -10.30
N LEU A 501 -26.40 20.44 -11.54
CA LEU A 501 -25.52 19.30 -11.81
C LEU A 501 -24.03 19.67 -11.71
N LEU A 502 -23.68 20.95 -11.83
CA LEU A 502 -22.30 21.41 -11.91
C LEU A 502 -21.64 21.59 -10.54
N ASP A 503 -22.42 22.01 -9.53
CA ASP A 503 -21.91 22.31 -8.18
C ASP A 503 -21.50 21.06 -7.36
N THR A 504 -21.79 19.85 -7.87
CA THR A 504 -21.38 18.57 -7.27
C THR A 504 -20.22 17.88 -7.98
N THR A 505 -19.63 18.50 -9.02
CA THR A 505 -18.55 17.89 -9.81
C THR A 505 -17.29 18.75 -9.98
N GLY A 506 -17.30 20.01 -9.51
CA GLY A 506 -16.10 20.85 -9.43
C GLY A 506 -15.61 21.44 -10.76
N PHE A 507 -16.44 21.44 -11.81
CA PHE A 507 -16.16 22.12 -13.08
C PHE A 507 -16.98 23.41 -13.20
N THR A 508 -16.39 24.48 -13.74
CA THR A 508 -17.14 25.69 -14.06
C THR A 508 -17.86 25.54 -15.40
N LEU A 509 -18.94 26.30 -15.62
CA LEU A 509 -19.66 26.30 -16.89
C LEU A 509 -18.77 26.76 -18.07
N ASP A 510 -17.81 27.67 -17.81
CA ASP A 510 -16.87 28.19 -18.80
C ASP A 510 -15.84 27.15 -19.29
N ASP A 511 -15.45 26.18 -18.45
CA ASP A 511 -14.55 25.07 -18.83
C ASP A 511 -15.18 24.16 -19.90
N LEU A 512 -16.52 23.99 -19.83
CA LEU A 512 -17.30 23.20 -20.79
C LEU A 512 -17.55 23.94 -22.10
N ILE A 513 -17.67 25.27 -22.07
CA ILE A 513 -17.97 26.09 -23.25
C ILE A 513 -16.72 26.34 -24.11
N THR A 514 -15.53 26.47 -23.50
CA THR A 514 -14.33 26.94 -24.21
C THR A 514 -13.49 25.84 -24.88
N ARG A 515 -13.66 24.56 -24.53
CA ARG A 515 -12.93 23.44 -25.17
C ARG A 515 -13.82 22.65 -26.14
N ARG A 516 -13.52 22.79 -27.44
CA ARG A 516 -14.14 22.00 -28.52
C ARG A 516 -13.80 20.50 -28.40
N TYR A 517 -14.61 19.76 -27.65
CA TYR A 517 -14.66 18.30 -27.74
C TYR A 517 -15.74 17.89 -28.75
N PRO A 518 -15.41 17.16 -29.83
CA PRO A 518 -16.44 16.54 -30.66
C PRO A 518 -17.17 15.46 -29.85
N GLU A 519 -18.51 15.55 -29.85
CA GLU A 519 -19.52 14.62 -29.34
C GLU A 519 -19.05 13.51 -28.38
N LYS A 520 -19.28 13.70 -27.09
CA LYS A 520 -19.25 12.62 -26.08
C LYS A 520 -20.41 12.74 -25.10
N THR A 521 -21.03 11.59 -24.80
CA THR A 521 -22.00 11.41 -23.71
C THR A 521 -21.28 11.32 -22.37
N PHE A 522 -21.83 11.97 -21.35
CA PHE A 522 -21.32 11.91 -19.98
C PHE A 522 -22.30 11.13 -19.08
N HIS A 523 -21.77 10.37 -18.12
CA HIS A 523 -22.54 9.69 -17.09
C HIS A 523 -22.00 10.04 -15.71
N VAL A 524 -22.85 10.56 -14.84
CA VAL A 524 -22.54 10.89 -13.44
C VAL A 524 -23.02 9.75 -12.55
N THR A 525 -22.29 9.43 -11.48
CA THR A 525 -22.69 8.42 -10.50
C THR A 525 -22.47 8.99 -9.10
N LEU A 526 -23.56 9.18 -8.36
CA LEU A 526 -23.53 9.56 -6.95
C LEU A 526 -23.65 8.30 -6.09
N ALA A 527 -22.70 8.09 -5.19
CA ALA A 527 -22.70 6.96 -4.27
C ALA A 527 -22.69 7.48 -2.82
N PHE A 528 -23.67 7.04 -2.02
CA PHE A 528 -23.74 7.36 -0.59
C PHE A 528 -23.32 6.12 0.22
N ALA A 529 -22.35 6.29 1.12
CA ALA A 529 -21.99 5.27 2.09
C ALA A 529 -22.84 5.46 3.38
N PRO A 530 -23.63 4.46 3.82
CA PRO A 530 -24.36 4.56 5.08
C PRO A 530 -23.40 4.45 6.28
N THR A 531 -23.76 5.06 7.40
CA THR A 531 -22.98 4.97 8.65
C THR A 531 -23.23 3.66 9.39
N LEU A 532 -22.30 3.23 10.24
CA LEU A 532 -22.39 2.00 11.06
C LEU A 532 -23.68 1.91 11.91
N ALA A 533 -24.20 3.04 12.40
CA ALA A 533 -25.47 3.10 13.12
C ALA A 533 -26.66 2.74 12.22
N GLN A 534 -26.62 3.15 10.94
CA GLN A 534 -27.62 2.79 9.95
C GLN A 534 -27.50 1.30 9.60
N GLU A 535 -26.31 0.77 9.30
CA GLU A 535 -26.14 -0.67 9.01
C GLU A 535 -26.72 -1.58 10.11
N LYS A 536 -26.56 -1.21 11.39
CA LYS A 536 -27.14 -1.95 12.51
C LYS A 536 -28.67 -1.89 12.51
N TYR A 537 -29.25 -0.72 12.27
CA TYR A 537 -30.71 -0.53 12.11
C TYR A 537 -31.29 -1.28 10.91
N TRP A 538 -30.53 -1.43 9.81
CA TRP A 538 -30.95 -2.19 8.62
C TRP A 538 -30.90 -3.71 8.82
N LYS A 539 -29.92 -4.23 9.59
CA LYS A 539 -29.78 -5.68 9.86
C LYS A 539 -30.91 -6.27 10.72
N GLU A 540 -31.56 -5.47 11.56
CA GLU A 540 -32.62 -5.94 12.46
C GLU A 540 -34.02 -6.00 11.81
N ARG A 541 -34.16 -5.60 10.53
CA ARG A 541 -35.46 -5.53 9.83
C ARG A 541 -35.41 -6.11 8.42
N GLU A 542 -35.07 -7.39 8.32
CA GLU A 542 -35.34 -8.17 7.11
C GLU A 542 -36.84 -8.16 6.76
N ASN A 543 -37.16 -8.11 5.46
CA ASN A 543 -38.53 -8.16 4.88
C ASN A 543 -39.40 -6.88 4.90
N LYS A 544 -38.85 -5.69 4.60
CA LYS A 544 -39.64 -4.61 3.99
C LYS A 544 -38.99 -4.04 2.73
N LYS A 545 -39.74 -4.00 1.62
CA LYS A 545 -39.39 -3.18 0.44
C LYS A 545 -39.47 -1.70 0.84
N LEU A 546 -38.46 -0.90 0.54
CA LEU A 546 -38.61 0.55 0.52
C LEU A 546 -39.04 1.01 -0.88
N SER A 547 -40.14 1.75 -0.93
CA SER A 547 -40.43 2.72 -1.97
C SER A 547 -39.97 4.08 -1.47
N LEU A 548 -39.02 4.72 -2.18
CA LEU A 548 -38.50 6.03 -1.82
C LEU A 548 -39.28 7.09 -2.58
N SER A 549 -40.27 7.70 -1.92
CA SER A 549 -41.09 8.78 -2.47
C SER A 549 -40.46 10.13 -2.15
N VAL A 550 -39.87 10.79 -3.15
CA VAL A 550 -39.43 12.18 -3.03
C VAL A 550 -40.64 13.08 -3.33
N ASN A 551 -41.30 13.57 -2.28
CA ASN A 551 -42.33 14.59 -2.42
C ASN A 551 -41.67 15.97 -2.45
N ALA A 552 -41.54 16.57 -3.64
CA ALA A 552 -41.21 17.97 -3.77
C ALA A 552 -42.47 18.81 -3.52
N ILE A 553 -42.49 19.60 -2.46
CA ILE A 553 -43.46 20.67 -2.26
C ILE A 553 -42.75 21.98 -2.65
N ALA A 554 -43.18 22.58 -3.75
CA ALA A 554 -42.65 23.87 -4.18
C ALA A 554 -43.24 24.98 -3.29
N TRP A 555 -42.36 25.72 -2.61
CA TRP A 555 -42.70 27.01 -1.99
C TRP A 555 -41.95 28.12 -2.72
N ASP A 556 -42.67 29.19 -3.02
CA ASP A 556 -42.20 30.32 -3.79
C ASP A 556 -41.29 31.21 -2.93
N GLN A 557 -40.17 31.66 -3.50
CA GLN A 557 -39.25 32.68 -3.00
C GLN A 557 -38.87 32.66 -1.50
N GLN A 558 -37.82 31.93 -1.13
CA GLN A 558 -36.59 32.48 -0.49
C GLN A 558 -35.58 31.37 -0.14
N VAL A 559 -34.28 31.72 -0.14
CA VAL A 559 -33.18 30.80 0.17
C VAL A 559 -33.11 30.55 1.68
N ALA A 560 -33.04 29.27 2.07
CA ALA A 560 -32.61 28.84 3.41
C ALA A 560 -31.69 27.62 3.31
N ALA A 561 -30.60 27.62 4.08
CA ALA A 561 -29.54 26.63 3.98
C ALA A 561 -29.93 25.26 4.56
N LEU A 562 -29.42 24.19 3.94
CA LEU A 562 -29.44 22.84 4.51
C LEU A 562 -28.19 22.61 5.35
N THR A 563 -28.28 22.92 6.65
CA THR A 563 -27.23 22.61 7.62
C THR A 563 -27.46 21.21 8.20
N LEU A 564 -26.47 20.31 8.07
CA LEU A 564 -26.42 19.06 8.83
C LEU A 564 -25.56 19.28 10.08
N SER A 565 -26.19 19.25 11.25
CA SER A 565 -25.52 19.32 12.56
C SER A 565 -25.90 18.12 13.43
N PRO A 566 -24.94 17.43 14.06
CA PRO A 566 -25.23 16.29 14.93
C PRO A 566 -25.70 16.77 16.33
N GLY A 567 -26.93 16.41 16.74
CA GLY A 567 -27.56 16.99 17.92
C GLY A 567 -28.51 16.08 18.71
N TYR A 568 -27.93 15.29 19.62
CA TYR A 568 -28.45 14.95 20.97
C TYR A 568 -29.70 14.07 21.22
N LYS A 569 -29.45 13.05 22.07
CA LYS A 569 -30.28 12.31 23.07
C LYS A 569 -31.78 12.08 22.88
N ILE A 570 -32.14 10.80 22.93
CA ILE A 570 -33.48 10.27 23.23
C ILE A 570 -33.68 10.25 24.77
N PRO A 571 -34.82 10.73 25.32
CA PRO A 571 -35.24 10.42 26.68
C PRO A 571 -35.87 9.02 26.77
N GLU A 572 -35.55 8.28 27.83
CA GLU A 572 -36.21 7.02 28.17
C GLU A 572 -37.65 7.29 28.66
N ASN A 573 -38.66 6.98 27.85
CA ASN A 573 -39.75 6.04 28.19
C ASN A 573 -40.93 6.08 27.22
N GLU A 574 -41.60 4.92 27.16
CA GLU A 574 -42.94 4.64 26.62
C GLU A 574 -43.22 4.91 25.13
N ALA A 575 -43.80 3.88 24.50
CA ALA A 575 -44.27 3.92 23.14
C ALA A 575 -45.63 4.62 23.05
N GLN A 576 -45.70 5.73 22.31
CA GLN A 576 -46.95 6.23 21.75
C GLN A 576 -46.68 6.95 20.43
N THR A 577 -47.48 6.61 19.42
CA THR A 577 -47.50 7.31 18.12
C THR A 577 -48.65 8.32 18.14
N PRO A 578 -48.40 9.63 18.00
CA PRO A 578 -49.45 10.59 17.68
C PRO A 578 -49.36 10.99 16.21
N HIS A 579 -50.46 10.80 15.48
CA HIS A 579 -50.67 11.44 14.19
C HIS A 579 -50.93 12.94 14.36
N VAL A 580 -50.55 13.75 13.38
CA VAL A 580 -51.12 15.09 13.16
C VAL A 580 -51.66 15.16 11.73
N THR A 581 -52.88 15.66 11.58
CA THR A 581 -53.63 15.74 10.31
C THR A 581 -53.96 17.20 10.01
N LEU A 582 -53.78 17.66 8.77
CA LEU A 582 -54.45 18.85 8.22
C LEU A 582 -54.88 18.61 6.76
N ALA A 583 -55.83 19.41 6.28
CA ALA A 583 -56.89 18.99 5.36
C ALA A 583 -56.61 19.06 3.84
N LEU A 584 -57.53 18.44 3.08
CA LEU A 584 -57.57 18.34 1.61
C LEU A 584 -58.60 19.27 0.97
N SER A 585 -58.29 19.73 -0.25
CA SER A 585 -59.20 20.18 -1.32
C SER A 585 -58.40 20.46 -2.60
N ASN A 586 -58.77 20.18 -3.85
CA ASN A 586 -59.83 19.41 -4.54
C ASN A 586 -59.23 19.08 -5.95
N ASP A 587 -59.70 18.15 -6.81
CA ASP A 587 -60.86 17.25 -6.80
C ASP A 587 -60.63 15.99 -7.68
N THR A 588 -61.53 15.01 -7.58
CA THR A 588 -61.81 13.91 -8.52
C THR A 588 -60.76 12.82 -8.79
N ILE A 589 -61.30 11.65 -9.15
CA ILE A 589 -60.68 10.32 -9.13
C ILE A 589 -60.72 9.72 -10.55
N SER A 590 -59.65 9.02 -10.97
CA SER A 590 -59.82 7.75 -11.70
C SER A 590 -58.61 6.84 -11.50
N ALA A 591 -58.85 5.53 -11.47
CA ALA A 591 -57.82 4.52 -11.32
C ALA A 591 -57.97 3.47 -12.43
N SER A 592 -56.86 2.96 -12.94
CA SER A 592 -56.84 1.66 -13.61
C SER A 592 -55.55 0.91 -13.25
N HIS A 593 -55.72 -0.30 -12.71
CA HIS A 593 -54.63 -1.24 -12.51
C HIS A 593 -54.36 -2.00 -13.81
N SER A 594 -53.09 -2.26 -14.12
CA SER A 594 -52.70 -3.47 -14.84
C SER A 594 -51.44 -4.07 -14.23
N ASN A 595 -51.61 -5.16 -13.48
CA ASN A 595 -50.50 -5.99 -13.02
C ASN A 595 -50.00 -6.85 -14.18
N THR A 596 -48.69 -6.81 -14.44
CA THR A 596 -48.03 -7.86 -15.24
C THR A 596 -46.83 -8.38 -14.45
N MET A 597 -47.03 -9.47 -13.72
CA MET A 597 -45.92 -10.20 -13.09
C MET A 597 -45.19 -11.04 -14.14
N LEU A 598 -43.89 -10.81 -14.30
CA LEU A 598 -42.97 -11.80 -14.83
C LEU A 598 -42.09 -12.31 -13.69
N ASN A 599 -42.47 -13.46 -13.15
CA ASN A 599 -41.62 -14.23 -12.24
C ASN A 599 -40.45 -14.82 -13.03
N ASN A 600 -39.22 -14.55 -12.59
CA ASN A 600 -38.05 -15.36 -12.95
C ASN A 600 -37.45 -15.91 -11.64
N PRO A 601 -37.57 -17.21 -11.35
CA PRO A 601 -37.32 -17.75 -10.00
C PRO A 601 -35.84 -17.94 -9.64
N ASN A 602 -34.88 -17.71 -10.55
CA ASN A 602 -33.46 -17.97 -10.30
C ASN A 602 -32.59 -16.70 -10.35
N ARG A 603 -32.63 -15.86 -9.30
CA ARG A 603 -31.55 -14.93 -8.92
C ARG A 603 -31.75 -14.34 -7.51
N SER A 604 -31.01 -14.85 -6.53
CA SER A 604 -30.97 -14.33 -5.16
C SER A 604 -29.94 -13.19 -5.00
N LYS A 605 -30.27 -12.01 -5.53
CA LYS A 605 -29.79 -10.68 -5.08
C LYS A 605 -30.48 -9.60 -5.93
N LYS A 606 -31.13 -8.64 -5.29
CA LYS A 606 -31.72 -7.45 -5.95
C LYS A 606 -30.83 -6.25 -5.71
N GLU A 607 -29.93 -5.98 -6.64
CA GLU A 607 -29.35 -4.65 -6.80
C GLU A 607 -30.35 -3.79 -7.60
N ALA A 608 -30.64 -2.59 -7.12
CA ALA A 608 -31.41 -1.59 -7.85
C ALA A 608 -30.43 -0.55 -8.40
N THR A 609 -30.07 -0.68 -9.68
CA THR A 609 -29.25 0.30 -10.37
C THR A 609 -30.15 1.33 -11.04
N PHE A 610 -30.02 2.59 -10.66
CA PHE A 610 -30.63 3.71 -11.38
C PHE A 610 -29.61 4.27 -12.37
N THR A 611 -30.02 4.43 -13.63
CA THR A 611 -29.20 5.03 -14.68
C THR A 611 -29.95 6.23 -15.25
N ILE A 612 -29.34 7.41 -15.16
CA ILE A 612 -29.81 8.61 -15.85
C ILE A 612 -29.00 8.73 -17.15
N THR A 613 -29.71 8.79 -18.27
CA THR A 613 -29.11 8.93 -19.61
C THR A 613 -29.67 10.18 -20.26
N GLY A 614 -28.82 11.18 -20.50
CA GLY A 614 -29.16 12.37 -21.28
C GLY A 614 -28.65 12.26 -22.71
N PHE A 615 -29.48 12.64 -23.69
CA PHE A 615 -29.06 12.79 -25.08
C PHE A 615 -29.04 14.26 -25.46
N ILE A 616 -27.95 14.73 -26.06
CA ILE A 616 -27.90 16.04 -26.72
C ILE A 616 -28.19 15.82 -28.20
N LYS A 617 -29.36 16.29 -28.67
CA LYS A 617 -29.70 16.28 -30.09
C LYS A 617 -29.70 17.71 -30.59
N ARG A 618 -28.69 18.08 -31.38
CA ARG A 618 -28.60 19.42 -31.99
C ARG A 618 -29.71 19.56 -33.03
N LYS A 619 -30.69 20.42 -32.76
CA LYS A 619 -31.61 20.90 -33.81
C LYS A 619 -30.83 21.91 -34.66
N ILE A 620 -30.81 21.69 -35.96
CA ILE A 620 -30.36 22.70 -36.93
C ILE A 620 -31.61 23.49 -37.30
N ASP A 621 -31.57 24.80 -37.06
CA ASP A 621 -32.16 25.84 -37.89
C ASP A 621 -31.07 26.92 -38.03
#